data_AF-A0A2G8LKL3-F1
#
_entry.id   AF-A0A2G8LKL3-F1
#
_cell.length_a   1.000
_cell.length_b   1.000
_cell.length_c   1.000
_cell.angle_alpha   90.00
_cell.angle_beta   90.00
_cell.angle_gamma   90.00
#
_symmetry.space_group_name_H-M   'P 1'
#
loop_
_entity.id
_entity.type
_entity.pdbx_description
1 polymer ?
#
loop_
_entity_poly.entity_id
_entity_poly.type
_entity_poly.pdbx_seq_one_letter_code
_entity_poly.pdbx_strand_id
1 'polypeptide(L)'
;MMEKKEIMKEQNAIRFLPKDSVLFSSAVIFSRLIDFNDTDDTASLSKATAMNVRLFENLSWDNFNLTIDHKKHQGRFVSPSLGNLSLMVQSFEDEGRGSLLPRLRHTSNSSYFEFALKNISTVFKQSRFAVEVILVGGDKQQNGTSFSISRSIADQYTPSVFYVDNINFANSNSSQGGYMSWKPVAYTEEERHLANGRMVHQYGLNTTSVGYVPSYSIAHAFYGNLSQLNLSSMNVSFGNDGDGYYAASNYLVWGGLIGYGEAPLDGLSMLISLSSLPASGFQLFDSRWWIRHMS
;
A
#
# COMPACT_ATOMS: atom_id res chain seq x y z
N MET A 1 -9.64 -23.82 -27.47
CA MET A 1 -8.62 -23.17 -26.63
C MET A 1 -9.23 -21.83 -26.25
N MET A 2 -9.90 -21.75 -25.09
CA MET A 2 -10.52 -20.49 -24.65
C MET A 2 -9.42 -19.44 -24.47
N GLU A 3 -9.61 -18.24 -25.02
CA GLU A 3 -8.70 -17.13 -24.76
C GLU A 3 -8.68 -16.85 -23.25
N LYS A 4 -7.53 -16.53 -22.67
CA LYS A 4 -7.38 -16.29 -21.22
C LYS A 4 -8.33 -15.20 -20.66
N LYS A 5 -8.89 -14.34 -21.51
CA LYS A 5 -9.95 -13.38 -21.15
C LYS A 5 -11.30 -14.04 -20.84
N GLU A 6 -11.57 -15.25 -21.31
CA GLU A 6 -12.84 -15.95 -21.10
C GLU A 6 -12.94 -16.55 -19.69
N ILE A 7 -11.84 -17.04 -19.12
CA ILE A 7 -11.83 -17.54 -17.72
C ILE A 7 -12.22 -16.42 -16.74
N MET A 8 -11.83 -15.19 -17.04
CA MET A 8 -12.12 -14.02 -16.19
C MET A 8 -13.57 -13.53 -16.31
N LYS A 9 -14.34 -14.04 -17.29
CA LYS A 9 -15.78 -13.78 -17.45
C LYS A 9 -16.64 -14.75 -16.64
N GLU A 10 -16.10 -15.93 -16.34
CA GLU A 10 -16.85 -16.99 -15.71
C GLU A 10 -16.91 -16.79 -14.19
N GLN A 11 -18.12 -16.68 -13.66
CA GLN A 11 -18.31 -16.57 -12.21
C GLN A 11 -17.87 -17.85 -11.51
N ASN A 12 -17.10 -17.71 -10.44
CA ASN A 12 -16.54 -18.83 -9.66
C ASN A 12 -15.60 -19.75 -10.47
N ALA A 13 -14.99 -19.24 -11.54
CA ALA A 13 -13.94 -19.94 -12.29
C ALA A 13 -12.68 -20.20 -11.44
N ILE A 14 -12.43 -19.35 -10.44
CA ILE A 14 -11.36 -19.54 -9.46
C ILE A 14 -11.99 -19.94 -8.12
N ARG A 15 -11.51 -21.04 -7.53
CA ARG A 15 -11.98 -21.55 -6.25
C ARG A 15 -10.86 -22.25 -5.49
N PHE A 16 -10.81 -22.05 -4.19
CA PHE A 16 -9.98 -22.85 -3.28
C PHE A 16 -10.79 -24.02 -2.74
N LEU A 17 -10.17 -25.20 -2.68
CA LEU A 17 -10.80 -26.43 -2.22
C LEU A 17 -10.01 -27.01 -1.03
N PRO A 18 -10.69 -27.52 0.00
CA PRO A 18 -12.15 -27.54 0.18
C PRO A 18 -12.73 -26.13 0.46
N LYS A 19 -13.95 -25.85 0.00
CA LYS A 19 -14.55 -24.50 0.16
C LYS A 19 -14.64 -24.08 1.62
N ASP A 20 -14.96 -25.03 2.50
CA ASP A 20 -15.17 -24.79 3.92
C ASP A 20 -13.86 -24.58 4.71
N SER A 21 -12.67 -24.76 4.08
CA SER A 21 -11.40 -24.39 4.71
C SER A 21 -11.01 -22.93 4.49
N VAL A 22 -11.75 -22.18 3.69
CA VAL A 22 -11.46 -20.75 3.45
C VAL A 22 -11.95 -19.94 4.65
N LEU A 23 -11.01 -19.58 5.50
CA LEU A 23 -11.24 -18.83 6.73
C LEU A 23 -11.48 -17.33 6.48
N PHE A 24 -10.77 -16.77 5.50
CA PHE A 24 -10.84 -15.36 5.13
C PHE A 24 -10.48 -15.18 3.66
N SER A 25 -11.14 -14.24 2.98
CA SER A 25 -10.74 -13.79 1.65
C SER A 25 -11.09 -12.33 1.44
N SER A 26 -10.22 -11.62 0.74
CA SER A 26 -10.45 -10.25 0.25
C SER A 26 -9.62 -10.03 -1.01
N ALA A 27 -9.95 -9.02 -1.81
CA ALA A 27 -9.12 -8.59 -2.93
C ALA A 27 -8.77 -7.10 -2.83
N VAL A 28 -7.53 -6.79 -3.18
CA VAL A 28 -7.03 -5.42 -3.41
C VAL A 28 -6.80 -5.27 -4.90
N ILE A 29 -7.41 -4.25 -5.50
CA ILE A 29 -7.36 -3.99 -6.94
C ILE A 29 -6.83 -2.59 -7.15
N PHE A 30 -5.66 -2.47 -7.77
CA PHE A 30 -5.25 -1.21 -8.39
C PHE A 30 -6.05 -1.10 -9.70
N SER A 31 -6.91 -0.09 -9.81
CA SER A 31 -7.89 0.02 -10.92
C SER A 31 -7.52 1.10 -11.93
N ARG A 32 -6.99 2.23 -11.47
CA ARG A 32 -6.81 3.44 -12.29
C ARG A 32 -5.53 4.19 -11.94
N LEU A 33 -4.91 4.78 -12.95
CA LEU A 33 -3.95 5.87 -12.80
C LEU A 33 -4.63 7.20 -13.13
N ILE A 34 -4.58 8.11 -12.18
CA ILE A 34 -5.14 9.46 -12.28
C ILE A 34 -3.96 10.42 -12.48
N ASP A 35 -3.88 11.03 -13.64
CA ASP A 35 -3.02 12.20 -13.91
C ASP A 35 -3.81 13.45 -13.53
N PHE A 36 -3.29 14.29 -12.64
CA PHE A 36 -4.00 15.48 -12.21
C PHE A 36 -3.12 16.74 -12.31
N ASN A 37 -3.76 17.84 -12.70
CA ASN A 37 -3.11 19.13 -12.88
C ASN A 37 -3.06 19.90 -11.56
N ASP A 38 -1.86 19.99 -10.95
CA ASP A 38 -1.62 20.66 -9.67
C ASP A 38 -1.02 22.05 -9.88
N THR A 39 -1.82 22.98 -10.42
CA THR A 39 -1.37 24.33 -10.77
C THR A 39 -0.87 25.14 -9.58
N ASP A 40 -1.38 24.83 -8.39
CA ASP A 40 -1.07 25.52 -7.13
C ASP A 40 0.07 24.83 -6.35
N ASP A 41 0.66 23.77 -6.93
CA ASP A 41 1.78 23.02 -6.37
C ASP A 41 1.58 22.53 -4.93
N THR A 42 0.42 21.93 -4.68
CA THR A 42 -0.01 21.49 -3.35
C THR A 42 0.17 20.00 -3.10
N ALA A 43 0.49 19.24 -4.14
CA ALA A 43 0.48 17.78 -4.19
C ALA A 43 -0.84 17.10 -3.80
N SER A 44 -1.94 17.87 -3.76
CA SER A 44 -3.25 17.36 -3.34
C SER A 44 -4.18 17.16 -4.52
N LEU A 45 -4.61 15.90 -4.73
CA LEU A 45 -5.64 15.53 -5.68
C LEU A 45 -6.96 16.29 -5.46
N SER A 46 -7.31 16.66 -4.21
CA SER A 46 -8.53 17.41 -3.91
C SER A 46 -8.51 18.86 -4.41
N LYS A 47 -7.33 19.39 -4.75
CA LYS A 47 -7.13 20.73 -5.30
C LYS A 47 -6.80 20.71 -6.80
N ALA A 48 -6.91 19.55 -7.45
CA ALA A 48 -6.65 19.42 -8.87
C ALA A 48 -7.60 20.30 -9.71
N THR A 49 -7.04 21.03 -10.67
CA THR A 49 -7.85 21.86 -11.59
C THR A 49 -8.41 21.07 -12.76
N ALA A 50 -7.75 19.98 -13.13
CA ALA A 50 -8.17 19.04 -14.16
C ALA A 50 -7.60 17.65 -13.86
N MET A 51 -8.25 16.61 -14.40
CA MET A 51 -7.82 15.21 -14.25
C MET A 51 -7.97 14.46 -15.56
N ASN A 52 -7.04 13.53 -15.81
CA ASN A 52 -7.15 12.51 -16.84
C ASN A 52 -6.99 11.13 -16.20
N VAL A 53 -7.91 10.21 -16.50
CA VAL A 53 -8.00 8.89 -15.88
C VAL A 53 -7.68 7.81 -16.90
N ARG A 54 -6.75 6.92 -16.54
CA ARG A 54 -6.31 5.80 -17.37
C ARG A 54 -6.60 4.49 -16.64
N LEU A 55 -7.41 3.64 -17.25
CA LEU A 55 -7.88 2.38 -16.65
C LEU A 55 -6.83 1.29 -16.84
N PHE A 56 -6.45 0.60 -15.76
CA PHE A 56 -5.47 -0.48 -15.84
C PHE A 56 -5.98 -1.71 -16.57
N GLU A 57 -7.29 -1.91 -16.65
CA GLU A 57 -7.90 -3.00 -17.42
C GLU A 57 -7.66 -2.88 -18.94
N ASN A 58 -7.32 -1.67 -19.42
CA ASN A 58 -7.03 -1.40 -20.83
C ASN A 58 -5.54 -1.57 -21.17
N LEU A 59 -4.69 -1.85 -20.18
CA LEU A 59 -3.26 -2.02 -20.40
C LEU A 59 -2.92 -3.41 -20.95
N SER A 60 -1.91 -3.45 -21.81
CA SER A 60 -1.21 -4.69 -22.13
C SER A 60 -0.04 -4.90 -21.17
N TRP A 61 0.27 -6.15 -20.89
CA TRP A 61 1.33 -6.56 -19.98
C TRP A 61 2.30 -7.47 -20.70
N ASP A 62 3.59 -7.29 -20.44
CA ASP A 62 4.64 -8.19 -20.90
C ASP A 62 4.51 -9.56 -20.25
N ASN A 63 5.18 -10.55 -20.84
CA ASN A 63 5.17 -11.90 -20.32
C ASN A 63 5.81 -11.95 -18.92
N PHE A 64 4.99 -12.19 -17.89
CA PHE A 64 5.40 -12.28 -16.49
C PHE A 64 6.53 -13.29 -16.26
N ASN A 65 6.60 -14.38 -17.03
CA ASN A 65 7.64 -15.39 -16.89
C ASN A 65 9.06 -14.83 -17.13
N LEU A 66 9.19 -13.68 -17.79
CA LEU A 66 10.48 -13.03 -18.03
C LEU A 66 11.02 -12.28 -16.80
N THR A 67 10.19 -12.02 -15.80
CA THR A 67 10.54 -11.19 -14.64
C THR A 67 10.52 -11.96 -13.32
N ILE A 68 10.21 -13.25 -13.34
CA ILE A 68 10.18 -14.09 -12.13
C ILE A 68 11.60 -14.35 -11.64
N ASP A 69 11.86 -14.02 -10.38
CA ASP A 69 13.03 -14.43 -9.61
C ASP A 69 12.59 -15.41 -8.51
N HIS A 70 12.80 -16.70 -8.79
CA HIS A 70 12.45 -17.78 -7.85
C HIS A 70 13.28 -17.76 -6.56
N LYS A 71 14.49 -17.20 -6.58
CA LYS A 71 15.35 -17.13 -5.38
C LYS A 71 14.89 -16.03 -4.43
N LYS A 72 14.26 -14.99 -4.95
CA LYS A 72 13.71 -13.87 -4.17
C LYS A 72 12.20 -13.96 -3.95
N HIS A 73 11.56 -15.01 -4.46
CA HIS A 73 10.10 -15.18 -4.51
C HIS A 73 9.40 -13.92 -5.04
N GLN A 74 9.93 -13.37 -6.13
CA GLN A 74 9.56 -12.07 -6.68
C GLN A 74 9.16 -12.20 -8.15
N GLY A 75 8.24 -11.36 -8.62
CA GLY A 75 7.96 -11.19 -10.04
C GLY A 75 7.39 -9.80 -10.33
N ARG A 76 7.51 -9.33 -11.58
CA ARG A 76 7.11 -7.98 -11.97
C ARG A 76 6.23 -7.97 -13.22
N PHE A 77 5.01 -7.49 -13.09
CA PHE A 77 4.18 -7.14 -14.23
C PHE A 77 4.68 -5.80 -14.80
N VAL A 78 4.97 -5.76 -16.09
CA VAL A 78 5.41 -4.54 -16.79
C VAL A 78 4.43 -4.25 -17.91
N SER A 79 3.93 -3.03 -17.97
CA SER A 79 3.07 -2.55 -19.05
C SER A 79 3.81 -1.50 -19.86
N PRO A 80 4.21 -1.79 -21.12
CA PRO A 80 4.87 -0.82 -21.99
C PRO A 80 3.88 0.21 -22.58
N SER A 81 2.57 -0.09 -22.55
CA SER A 81 1.53 0.74 -23.18
C SER A 81 1.30 2.09 -22.51
N LEU A 82 1.85 2.31 -21.31
CA LEU A 82 1.68 3.53 -20.53
C LEU A 82 3.01 4.22 -20.24
N GLY A 83 4.05 4.00 -21.06
CA GLY A 83 5.43 4.11 -20.60
C GLY A 83 5.82 2.81 -19.93
N ASN A 84 6.71 2.82 -18.93
CA ASN A 84 7.09 1.60 -18.19
C ASN A 84 6.42 1.59 -16.82
N LEU A 85 5.10 1.39 -16.80
CA LEU A 85 4.37 1.11 -15.55
C LEU A 85 4.72 -0.31 -15.10
N SER A 86 4.98 -0.52 -13.82
CA SER A 86 5.16 -1.87 -13.29
C SER A 86 4.56 -2.09 -11.92
N LEU A 87 4.09 -3.31 -11.70
CA LEU A 87 3.66 -3.83 -10.41
C LEU A 87 4.54 -5.04 -10.08
N MET A 88 5.46 -4.88 -9.14
CA MET A 88 6.21 -6.00 -8.58
C MET A 88 5.49 -6.55 -7.36
N VAL A 89 5.52 -7.88 -7.24
CA VAL A 89 5.04 -8.62 -6.08
C VAL A 89 6.15 -9.52 -5.55
N GLN A 90 6.25 -9.63 -4.24
CA GLN A 90 7.22 -10.47 -3.55
C GLN A 90 6.58 -11.13 -2.32
N SER A 91 6.83 -12.41 -2.09
CA SER A 91 6.47 -13.11 -0.85
C SER A 91 7.69 -13.33 0.05
N PHE A 92 7.44 -13.64 1.31
CA PHE A 92 8.49 -13.88 2.31
C PHE A 92 8.28 -15.23 3.01
N GLU A 93 9.38 -15.89 3.37
CA GLU A 93 9.35 -17.16 4.11
C GLU A 93 9.39 -16.93 5.63
N ASP A 94 9.98 -15.81 6.07
CA ASP A 94 10.26 -15.49 7.47
C ASP A 94 9.94 -14.02 7.80
N GLU A 95 10.12 -13.64 9.06
CA GLU A 95 10.13 -12.24 9.46
C GLU A 95 11.40 -11.51 9.03
N GLY A 96 11.26 -10.26 8.60
CA GLY A 96 12.42 -9.49 8.14
C GLY A 96 12.08 -8.07 7.71
N ARG A 97 13.01 -7.47 6.96
CA ARG A 97 12.87 -6.15 6.34
C ARG A 97 13.50 -6.13 4.96
N GLY A 98 12.93 -5.29 4.08
CA GLY A 98 13.57 -4.97 2.81
C GLY A 98 14.91 -4.24 3.01
N SER A 99 15.83 -4.40 2.05
CA SER A 99 17.12 -3.70 2.06
C SER A 99 17.00 -2.22 1.70
N LEU A 100 16.07 -1.89 0.81
CA LEU A 100 15.76 -0.53 0.36
C LEU A 100 14.74 0.15 1.27
N LEU A 101 14.80 1.48 1.32
CA LEU A 101 13.75 2.27 1.98
C LEU A 101 12.36 1.97 1.35
N PRO A 102 11.26 2.03 2.12
CA PRO A 102 11.17 2.42 3.52
C PRO A 102 11.43 1.28 4.52
N ARG A 103 12.01 0.14 4.12
CA ARG A 103 12.37 -0.98 5.01
C ARG A 103 11.23 -1.48 5.91
N LEU A 104 10.03 -1.58 5.34
CA LEU A 104 8.85 -2.14 6.01
C LEU A 104 9.17 -3.52 6.61
N ARG A 105 8.73 -3.74 7.86
CA ARG A 105 8.79 -5.04 8.49
C ARG A 105 7.78 -5.97 7.85
N HIS A 106 8.21 -7.16 7.48
CA HIS A 106 7.35 -8.21 6.92
C HIS A 106 7.42 -9.47 7.77
N THR A 107 6.46 -10.37 7.54
CA THR A 107 6.36 -11.73 8.08
C THR A 107 6.08 -12.71 6.94
N SER A 108 6.04 -14.00 7.24
CA SER A 108 5.62 -15.05 6.29
C SER A 108 4.17 -14.91 5.80
N ASN A 109 3.33 -14.13 6.51
CA ASN A 109 1.96 -13.82 6.12
C ASN A 109 1.86 -12.54 5.26
N SER A 110 2.99 -11.92 4.93
CA SER A 110 3.07 -10.70 4.14
C SER A 110 3.41 -10.98 2.68
N SER A 111 2.81 -10.21 1.78
CA SER A 111 3.28 -10.02 0.41
C SER A 111 3.60 -8.55 0.21
N TYR A 112 4.79 -8.24 -0.30
CA TYR A 112 5.19 -6.89 -0.65
C TYR A 112 4.78 -6.58 -2.09
N PHE A 113 4.24 -5.38 -2.29
CA PHE A 113 3.98 -4.83 -3.62
C PHE A 113 4.81 -3.58 -3.83
N GLU A 114 5.14 -3.33 -5.10
CA GLU A 114 5.78 -2.11 -5.54
C GLU A 114 5.17 -1.66 -6.85
N PHE A 115 4.58 -0.48 -6.83
CA PHE A 115 4.00 0.20 -7.96
C PHE A 115 4.97 1.28 -8.44
N ALA A 116 5.52 1.10 -9.64
CA ALA A 116 6.48 2.03 -10.22
C ALA A 116 5.98 2.61 -11.55
N LEU A 117 6.16 3.92 -11.69
CA LEU A 117 5.85 4.73 -12.86
C LEU A 117 7.15 5.25 -13.45
N LYS A 118 7.58 4.73 -14.59
CA LYS A 118 8.81 5.18 -15.27
C LYS A 118 8.49 5.72 -16.65
N ASN A 119 8.88 6.97 -16.91
CA ASN A 119 8.66 7.65 -18.19
C ASN A 119 7.19 7.61 -18.64
N ILE A 120 6.26 7.75 -17.71
CA ILE A 120 4.83 7.79 -18.01
C ILE A 120 4.52 9.12 -18.69
N SER A 121 3.76 9.08 -19.79
CA SER A 121 3.29 10.31 -20.45
C SER A 121 2.36 11.10 -19.54
N THR A 122 2.59 12.41 -19.50
CA THR A 122 1.78 13.38 -18.76
C THR A 122 0.88 14.15 -19.70
N VAL A 123 -0.34 14.47 -19.26
CA VAL A 123 -1.28 15.32 -20.02
C VAL A 123 -1.11 16.79 -19.67
N PHE A 124 -0.71 17.08 -18.44
CA PHE A 124 -0.54 18.44 -17.96
C PHE A 124 0.94 18.79 -17.79
N LYS A 125 1.22 20.09 -17.75
CA LYS A 125 2.55 20.60 -17.45
C LYS A 125 2.90 20.40 -15.97
N GLN A 126 1.94 20.61 -15.08
CA GLN A 126 2.04 20.36 -13.63
C GLN A 126 1.43 19.02 -13.23
N SER A 127 1.74 17.97 -14.00
CA SER A 127 1.17 16.64 -13.76
C SER A 127 1.72 15.98 -12.51
N ARG A 128 0.80 15.51 -11.68
CA ARG A 128 1.06 14.56 -10.59
C ARG A 128 0.19 13.33 -10.78
N PHE A 129 0.57 12.25 -10.12
CA PHE A 129 -0.16 10.99 -10.21
C PHE A 129 -0.84 10.61 -8.90
N ALA A 130 -2.00 9.98 -9.05
CA ALA A 130 -2.66 9.23 -8.01
C ALA A 130 -3.10 7.86 -8.53
N VAL A 131 -3.24 6.88 -7.63
CA VAL A 131 -3.72 5.53 -7.94
C VAL A 131 -5.02 5.30 -7.19
N GLU A 132 -6.02 4.77 -7.90
CA GLU A 132 -7.25 4.27 -7.28
C GLU A 132 -7.03 2.82 -6.83
N VAL A 133 -7.36 2.57 -5.56
CA VAL A 133 -7.33 1.25 -4.93
C VAL A 133 -8.76 0.87 -4.57
N ILE A 134 -9.23 -0.27 -5.06
CA ILE A 134 -10.51 -0.87 -4.72
C ILE A 134 -10.28 -2.07 -3.82
N LEU A 135 -11.07 -2.16 -2.76
CA LEU A 135 -11.09 -3.24 -1.78
C LEU A 135 -12.39 -4.02 -1.94
N VAL A 136 -12.27 -5.35 -2.02
CA VAL A 136 -13.41 -6.27 -2.13
C VAL A 136 -13.44 -7.16 -0.90
N GLY A 137 -14.51 -7.08 -0.12
CA GLY A 137 -14.73 -7.92 1.05
C GLY A 137 -15.33 -9.26 0.66
N GLY A 138 -14.70 -10.38 1.02
CA GLY A 138 -15.08 -11.70 0.50
C GLY A 138 -16.22 -12.41 1.21
N ASP A 139 -16.63 -11.95 2.39
CA ASP A 139 -17.72 -12.58 3.15
C ASP A 139 -19.10 -12.08 2.67
N LYS A 140 -20.00 -13.04 2.40
CA LYS A 140 -21.37 -12.84 1.92
C LYS A 140 -22.40 -12.79 3.06
N GLN A 141 -22.00 -13.11 4.30
CA GLN A 141 -22.86 -13.07 5.50
C GLN A 141 -23.06 -11.63 5.98
N GLN A 142 -24.15 -11.36 6.73
CA GLN A 142 -24.50 -10.01 7.19
C GLN A 142 -23.32 -9.35 7.94
N ASN A 143 -22.88 -8.21 7.42
CA ASN A 143 -21.73 -7.35 7.79
C ASN A 143 -20.43 -7.54 7.01
N GLY A 144 -20.26 -8.62 6.25
CA GLY A 144 -19.13 -8.82 5.33
C GLY A 144 -17.73 -8.59 5.94
N THR A 145 -16.72 -8.46 5.07
CA THR A 145 -15.42 -7.86 5.47
C THR A 145 -15.59 -6.34 5.50
N SER A 146 -15.27 -5.70 6.61
CA SER A 146 -15.25 -4.24 6.75
C SER A 146 -13.83 -3.70 6.63
N PHE A 147 -13.71 -2.47 6.15
CA PHE A 147 -12.42 -1.80 5.92
C PHE A 147 -12.33 -0.56 6.80
N SER A 148 -11.22 -0.42 7.53
CA SER A 148 -10.96 0.77 8.35
C SER A 148 -9.53 1.25 8.17
N ILE A 149 -9.36 2.58 8.21
CA ILE A 149 -8.03 3.19 8.19
C ILE A 149 -7.53 3.31 9.62
N SER A 150 -6.27 2.96 9.85
CA SER A 150 -5.57 3.23 11.10
C SER A 150 -4.13 3.63 10.83
N ARG A 151 -3.50 4.25 11.83
CA ARG A 151 -2.10 4.67 11.76
C ARG A 151 -1.37 4.17 12.99
N SER A 152 -0.25 3.49 12.79
CA SER A 152 0.63 3.03 13.85
C SER A 152 1.93 3.84 13.85
N ILE A 153 2.52 4.04 15.02
CA ILE A 153 3.82 4.72 15.15
C ILE A 153 4.92 3.73 14.79
N ALA A 154 5.88 4.17 13.98
CA ALA A 154 6.94 3.36 13.39
C ALA A 154 8.13 4.27 13.05
N ASP A 155 8.84 4.74 14.08
CA ASP A 155 9.96 5.67 13.94
C ASP A 155 11.31 5.01 13.65
N GLN A 156 11.37 3.69 13.84
CA GLN A 156 12.58 2.93 13.60
C GLN A 156 12.77 2.65 12.10
N TYR A 157 14.02 2.73 11.62
CA TYR A 157 14.49 2.28 10.30
C TYR A 157 14.03 3.06 9.05
N THR A 158 13.23 4.12 9.20
CA THR A 158 12.91 5.06 8.11
C THR A 158 13.03 6.49 8.61
N PRO A 159 14.22 7.10 8.51
CA PRO A 159 14.39 8.50 8.88
C PRO A 159 13.35 9.38 8.16
N SER A 160 12.81 10.37 8.88
CA SER A 160 11.78 11.33 8.42
C SER A 160 10.35 10.81 8.31
N VAL A 161 10.10 9.50 8.46
CA VAL A 161 8.73 8.93 8.40
C VAL A 161 8.50 8.03 9.61
N PHE A 162 7.69 8.54 10.55
CA PHE A 162 7.54 7.95 11.88
C PHE A 162 6.24 7.17 12.09
N TYR A 163 5.51 6.86 11.01
CA TYR A 163 4.26 6.12 11.09
C TYR A 163 4.04 5.25 9.86
N VAL A 164 3.19 4.24 10.03
CA VAL A 164 2.70 3.34 8.99
C VAL A 164 1.19 3.56 8.89
N ASP A 165 0.72 3.80 7.68
CA ASP A 165 -0.71 3.82 7.36
C ASP A 165 -1.16 2.39 7.07
N ASN A 166 -2.31 2.02 7.62
CA ASN A 166 -2.88 0.70 7.50
C ASN A 166 -4.35 0.80 7.09
N ILE A 167 -4.77 -0.13 6.24
CA ILE A 167 -6.15 -0.50 6.04
C ILE A 167 -6.33 -1.88 6.65
N ASN A 168 -7.18 -1.97 7.67
CA ASN A 168 -7.51 -3.23 8.31
C ASN A 168 -8.73 -3.85 7.65
N PHE A 169 -8.65 -5.14 7.34
CA PHE A 169 -9.71 -5.91 6.72
C PHE A 169 -10.33 -6.78 7.82
N ALA A 170 -11.33 -6.25 8.50
CA ALA A 170 -11.95 -6.93 9.63
C ALA A 170 -13.04 -7.88 9.15
N ASN A 171 -12.94 -9.15 9.53
CA ASN A 171 -14.04 -10.09 9.39
C ASN A 171 -14.97 -9.94 10.59
N SER A 172 -16.25 -9.66 10.33
CA SER A 172 -17.26 -9.47 11.37
C SER A 172 -17.49 -10.71 12.25
N ASN A 173 -17.10 -11.90 11.77
CA ASN A 173 -17.39 -13.18 12.40
C ASN A 173 -16.15 -13.93 12.93
N SER A 174 -14.94 -13.35 12.85
CA SER A 174 -13.72 -14.02 13.32
C SER A 174 -12.59 -13.05 13.66
N SER A 175 -11.59 -13.55 14.40
CA SER A 175 -10.29 -12.89 14.56
C SER A 175 -9.44 -12.95 13.28
N GLN A 176 -9.95 -13.53 12.19
CA GLN A 176 -9.23 -13.72 10.95
C GLN A 176 -9.50 -12.51 10.05
N GLY A 177 -8.45 -11.87 9.60
CA GLY A 177 -8.57 -10.70 8.74
C GLY A 177 -7.38 -10.59 7.83
N GLY A 178 -7.21 -9.39 7.30
CA GLY A 178 -6.02 -9.02 6.58
C GLY A 178 -5.74 -7.55 6.70
N TYR A 179 -4.73 -7.10 6.00
CA TYR A 179 -4.35 -5.70 5.99
C TYR A 179 -3.71 -5.32 4.66
N MET A 180 -3.70 -4.01 4.41
CA MET A 180 -2.79 -3.37 3.49
C MET A 180 -2.08 -2.25 4.25
N SER A 181 -0.75 -2.20 4.22
CA SER A 181 0.03 -1.25 5.02
C SER A 181 1.18 -0.64 4.23
N TRP A 182 1.45 0.65 4.40
CA TRP A 182 2.58 1.32 3.78
C TRP A 182 3.10 2.45 4.66
N LYS A 183 4.36 2.85 4.48
CA LYS A 183 4.81 4.15 4.98
C LYS A 183 4.34 5.23 3.99
N PRO A 184 3.94 6.43 4.46
CA PRO A 184 3.43 7.54 3.65
C PRO A 184 4.53 8.21 2.78
N VAL A 185 5.35 7.40 2.10
CA VAL A 185 6.47 7.84 1.29
C VAL A 185 6.58 7.03 0.01
N ALA A 186 6.78 7.74 -1.08
CA ALA A 186 7.18 7.23 -2.38
C ALA A 186 8.55 7.80 -2.71
N TYR A 187 9.25 7.23 -3.68
CA TYR A 187 10.60 7.64 -4.05
C TYR A 187 10.67 8.01 -5.52
N THR A 188 11.44 9.03 -5.86
CA THR A 188 11.62 9.48 -7.24
C THR A 188 12.81 8.83 -7.94
N GLU A 189 13.47 7.83 -7.31
CA GLU A 189 14.53 7.01 -7.90
C GLU A 189 14.45 5.57 -7.38
N GLU A 190 15.04 4.64 -8.15
CA GLU A 190 15.01 3.20 -7.84
C GLU A 190 15.84 2.82 -6.61
N GLU A 191 16.96 3.52 -6.36
CA GLU A 191 17.85 3.24 -5.22
C GLU A 191 17.29 3.70 -3.87
N ARG A 192 16.32 4.63 -3.88
CA ARG A 192 15.59 5.16 -2.71
C ARG A 192 16.48 5.73 -1.61
N HIS A 193 16.67 7.04 -1.68
CA HIS A 193 17.43 7.84 -0.72
C HIS A 193 16.48 8.77 0.03
N LEU A 194 16.87 9.25 1.21
CA LEU A 194 16.01 10.17 1.98
C LEU A 194 15.65 11.45 1.20
N ALA A 195 16.61 11.98 0.43
CA ALA A 195 16.41 13.20 -0.35
C ALA A 195 15.41 13.05 -1.52
N ASN A 196 15.21 11.82 -2.01
CA ASN A 196 14.31 11.54 -3.12
C ASN A 196 12.94 11.00 -2.65
N GLY A 197 12.67 11.03 -1.34
CA GLY A 197 11.37 10.72 -0.77
C GLY A 197 10.33 11.82 -1.05
N ARG A 198 9.10 11.42 -1.35
CA ARG A 198 7.92 12.27 -1.54
C ARG A 198 6.77 11.75 -0.72
N MET A 199 5.93 12.64 -0.21
CA MET A 199 4.76 12.28 0.59
C MET A 199 3.78 11.47 -0.26
N VAL A 200 3.20 10.47 0.39
CA VAL A 200 2.04 9.73 -0.10
C VAL A 200 0.82 10.28 0.64
N HIS A 201 -0.12 10.82 -0.10
CA HIS A 201 -1.36 11.36 0.44
C HIS A 201 -2.47 10.33 0.27
N GLN A 202 -2.90 9.76 1.40
CA GLN A 202 -4.03 8.85 1.44
C GLN A 202 -5.34 9.63 1.59
N TYR A 203 -6.32 9.29 0.77
CA TYR A 203 -7.69 9.83 0.86
C TYR A 203 -8.62 8.87 1.63
N GLY A 204 -9.76 9.39 2.09
CA GLY A 204 -10.74 8.60 2.86
C GLY A 204 -11.28 7.40 2.06
N LEU A 205 -11.64 6.34 2.79
CA LEU A 205 -12.36 5.20 2.23
C LEU A 205 -13.80 5.59 1.94
N ASN A 206 -14.25 5.32 0.72
CA ASN A 206 -15.63 5.52 0.30
C ASN A 206 -16.24 4.18 -0.13
N THR A 207 -17.52 3.96 0.17
CA THR A 207 -18.27 2.85 -0.43
C THR A 207 -18.30 3.03 -1.95
N THR A 208 -18.02 1.96 -2.70
CA THR A 208 -18.04 1.97 -4.16
C THR A 208 -19.02 0.92 -4.71
N SER A 209 -19.28 0.96 -6.01
CA SER A 209 -20.21 0.04 -6.67
C SER A 209 -19.48 -0.92 -7.62
N VAL A 210 -20.15 -2.02 -7.96
CA VAL A 210 -19.60 -3.07 -8.85
C VAL A 210 -19.14 -2.51 -10.20
N GLY A 211 -19.78 -1.46 -10.71
CA GLY A 211 -19.41 -0.83 -11.99
C GLY A 211 -18.01 -0.19 -12.00
N TYR A 212 -17.38 0.00 -10.84
CA TYR A 212 -16.00 0.49 -10.72
C TYR A 212 -14.98 -0.64 -10.70
N VAL A 213 -15.40 -1.88 -10.42
CA VAL A 213 -14.53 -3.05 -10.50
C VAL A 213 -14.40 -3.48 -11.96
N PRO A 214 -13.18 -3.68 -12.49
CA PRO A 214 -13.01 -4.17 -13.85
C PRO A 214 -13.79 -5.45 -14.12
N SER A 215 -14.54 -5.47 -15.22
CA SER A 215 -15.41 -6.59 -15.59
C SER A 215 -14.63 -7.90 -15.78
N TYR A 216 -13.37 -7.80 -16.18
CA TYR A 216 -12.44 -8.92 -16.39
C TYR A 216 -11.39 -9.00 -15.28
N SER A 217 -11.83 -9.15 -14.03
CA SER A 217 -10.94 -9.18 -12.85
C SER A 217 -10.88 -10.54 -12.17
N ILE A 218 -9.77 -10.81 -11.47
CA ILE A 218 -9.62 -12.01 -10.62
C ILE A 218 -10.71 -12.02 -9.56
N ALA A 219 -11.08 -10.85 -9.04
CA ALA A 219 -12.19 -10.72 -8.09
C ALA A 219 -13.51 -11.20 -8.68
N HIS A 220 -13.84 -10.85 -9.93
CA HIS A 220 -15.04 -11.35 -10.60
C HIS A 220 -15.03 -12.88 -10.74
N ALA A 221 -13.91 -13.43 -11.23
CA ALA A 221 -13.73 -14.86 -11.41
C ALA A 221 -13.77 -15.66 -10.09
N PHE A 222 -13.32 -15.05 -8.98
CA PHE A 222 -13.29 -15.70 -7.67
C PHE A 222 -14.61 -15.60 -6.90
N TYR A 223 -15.20 -14.41 -6.82
CA TYR A 223 -16.39 -14.16 -5.99
C TYR A 223 -17.72 -14.35 -6.72
N GLY A 224 -17.68 -14.31 -8.06
CA GLY A 224 -18.87 -14.28 -8.91
C GLY A 224 -19.62 -12.96 -8.75
N ASN A 225 -20.78 -13.01 -8.10
CA ASN A 225 -21.61 -11.82 -7.92
C ASN A 225 -21.04 -10.86 -6.85
N LEU A 226 -20.36 -9.81 -7.31
CA LEU A 226 -19.78 -8.75 -6.47
C LEU A 226 -20.81 -7.80 -5.85
N SER A 227 -22.05 -7.76 -6.34
CA SER A 227 -23.07 -6.82 -5.81
C SER A 227 -23.54 -7.14 -4.40
N GLN A 228 -23.24 -8.34 -3.92
CA GLN A 228 -23.52 -8.81 -2.56
C GLN A 228 -22.36 -8.60 -1.60
N LEU A 229 -21.24 -8.05 -2.07
CA LEU A 229 -20.03 -7.87 -1.29
C LEU A 229 -19.86 -6.42 -0.84
N ASN A 230 -19.11 -6.24 0.24
CA ASN A 230 -18.67 -4.92 0.66
C ASN A 230 -17.56 -4.44 -0.27
N LEU A 231 -17.78 -3.31 -0.93
CA LEU A 231 -16.84 -2.69 -1.84
C LEU A 231 -16.47 -1.32 -1.32
N SER A 232 -15.18 -1.04 -1.19
CA SER A 232 -14.67 0.28 -0.83
C SER A 232 -13.59 0.70 -1.80
N SER A 233 -13.42 2.00 -2.01
CA SER A 233 -12.31 2.54 -2.75
C SER A 233 -11.66 3.72 -2.04
N MET A 234 -10.39 3.94 -2.35
CA MET A 234 -9.67 5.15 -1.97
C MET A 234 -8.72 5.54 -3.10
N ASN A 235 -8.30 6.80 -3.07
CA ASN A 235 -7.20 7.28 -3.89
C ASN A 235 -5.95 7.44 -3.02
N VAL A 236 -4.80 7.34 -3.68
CA VAL A 236 -3.49 7.59 -3.08
C VAL A 236 -2.70 8.46 -4.07
N SER A 237 -2.36 9.70 -3.70
CA SER A 237 -1.56 10.61 -4.55
C SER A 237 -0.15 10.80 -4.03
N PHE A 238 0.73 11.31 -4.88
CA PHE A 238 2.17 11.39 -4.60
C PHE A 238 2.75 12.78 -4.88
N GLY A 239 3.59 13.26 -3.97
CA GLY A 239 4.37 14.48 -4.17
C GLY A 239 4.46 15.39 -2.94
N ASN A 240 5.34 16.37 -3.05
CA ASN A 240 5.45 17.51 -2.14
C ASN A 240 5.28 18.81 -2.91
N ASP A 241 4.95 19.88 -2.20
CA ASP A 241 5.11 21.23 -2.71
C ASP A 241 6.57 21.50 -3.13
N GLY A 242 6.76 22.19 -4.25
CA GLY A 242 8.07 22.59 -4.75
C GLY A 242 8.95 21.46 -5.30
N ASP A 243 8.44 20.23 -5.43
CA ASP A 243 9.24 19.09 -5.87
C ASP A 243 9.46 18.99 -7.40
N GLY A 244 8.90 19.94 -8.16
CA GLY A 244 9.00 19.98 -9.61
C GLY A 244 8.07 19.00 -10.34
N TYR A 245 7.05 18.47 -9.65
CA TYR A 245 6.05 17.54 -10.19
C TYR A 245 6.67 16.21 -10.68
N TYR A 246 5.89 15.37 -11.36
CA TYR A 246 6.43 14.12 -11.92
C TYR A 246 7.55 14.36 -12.95
N ALA A 247 7.50 15.48 -13.67
CA ALA A 247 8.44 15.83 -14.72
C ALA A 247 9.89 16.01 -14.23
N ALA A 248 10.10 16.29 -12.94
CA ALA A 248 11.44 16.48 -12.37
C ALA A 248 12.30 15.20 -12.40
N SER A 249 11.68 14.02 -12.20
CA SER A 249 12.39 12.73 -12.20
C SER A 249 11.95 11.80 -13.34
N ASN A 250 10.73 11.95 -13.85
CA ASN A 250 10.06 10.97 -14.71
C ASN A 250 10.06 9.55 -14.11
N TYR A 251 10.12 9.47 -12.77
CA TYR A 251 10.13 8.23 -12.03
C TYR A 251 9.45 8.41 -10.68
N LEU A 252 8.59 7.45 -10.32
CA LEU A 252 7.98 7.35 -9.01
C LEU A 252 7.85 5.87 -8.66
N VAL A 253 8.18 5.51 -7.42
CA VAL A 253 7.92 4.18 -6.87
C VAL A 253 7.28 4.28 -5.48
N TRP A 254 6.17 3.58 -5.31
CA TRP A 254 5.46 3.43 -4.04
C TRP A 254 5.33 1.94 -3.73
N GLY A 255 5.48 1.57 -2.47
CA GLY A 255 5.38 0.18 -2.06
C GLY A 255 4.77 0.01 -0.68
N GLY A 256 4.26 -1.19 -0.44
CA GLY A 256 3.57 -1.55 0.78
C GLY A 256 3.45 -3.06 0.93
N LEU A 257 2.78 -3.48 1.97
CA LEU A 257 2.48 -4.88 2.27
C LEU A 257 0.98 -5.11 2.16
N ILE A 258 0.62 -6.30 1.71
CA ILE A 258 -0.72 -6.87 1.81
C ILE A 258 -0.55 -8.23 2.48
N GLY A 259 -1.37 -8.54 3.48
CA GLY A 259 -1.19 -9.79 4.21
C GLY A 259 -2.42 -10.23 4.99
N TYR A 260 -2.28 -11.40 5.61
CA TYR A 260 -3.29 -11.99 6.48
C TYR A 260 -2.97 -11.72 7.96
N GLY A 261 -4.01 -11.57 8.78
CA GLY A 261 -3.89 -11.23 10.19
C GLY A 261 -3.68 -9.74 10.42
N GLU A 262 -2.86 -9.40 11.42
CA GLU A 262 -2.53 -8.02 11.77
C GLU A 262 -1.28 -7.51 11.03
N ALA A 263 -1.26 -6.22 10.71
CA ALA A 263 -0.11 -5.59 10.08
C ALA A 263 1.12 -5.66 11.00
N PRO A 264 2.31 -6.04 10.48
CA PRO A 264 3.53 -6.10 11.28
C PRO A 264 3.85 -4.74 11.90
N LEU A 265 3.92 -4.70 13.23
CA LEU A 265 4.26 -3.48 13.96
C LEU A 265 5.78 -3.28 14.00
N ASP A 266 6.19 -2.04 13.77
CA ASP A 266 7.52 -1.57 14.12
C ASP A 266 7.58 -1.20 15.60
N GLY A 267 8.73 -1.43 16.24
CA GLY A 267 8.99 -0.93 17.58
C GLY A 267 9.24 0.57 17.57
N LEU A 268 9.11 1.19 18.74
CA LEU A 268 9.55 2.56 18.96
C LEU A 268 11.07 2.60 19.14
N SER A 269 11.74 3.58 18.54
CA SER A 269 13.16 3.81 18.77
C SER A 269 13.40 4.25 20.22
N MET A 270 14.57 3.89 20.77
CA MET A 270 14.94 4.25 22.15
C MET A 270 14.90 5.76 22.41
N LEU A 271 15.12 6.60 21.39
CA LEU A 271 15.06 8.06 21.53
C LEU A 271 13.65 8.54 21.88
N ILE A 272 12.62 8.01 21.20
CA ILE A 272 11.23 8.32 21.56
C ILE A 272 10.88 7.69 22.91
N SER A 273 11.27 6.44 23.14
CA SER A 273 11.01 5.77 24.42
C SER A 273 11.59 6.53 25.61
N LEU A 274 12.82 7.03 25.52
CA LEU A 274 13.47 7.80 26.59
C LEU A 274 12.83 9.18 26.80
N SER A 275 12.39 9.84 25.72
CA SER A 275 11.67 11.12 25.81
C SER A 275 10.25 10.98 26.40
N SER A 276 9.65 9.80 26.30
CA SER A 276 8.32 9.50 26.84
C SER A 276 8.33 9.05 28.31
N LEU A 277 9.50 8.84 28.91
CA LEU A 277 9.61 8.57 30.35
C LEU A 277 9.23 9.84 31.12
N PRO A 278 8.31 9.76 32.10
CA PRO A 278 8.01 10.91 32.93
C PRO A 278 9.28 11.41 33.62
N ALA A 279 9.50 12.73 33.59
CA ALA A 279 10.67 13.41 34.15
C ALA A 279 10.91 13.13 35.66
N SER A 280 10.02 12.41 36.33
CA SER A 280 10.16 11.94 37.71
C SER A 280 11.20 10.82 37.90
N GLY A 281 11.79 10.28 36.83
CA GLY A 281 12.81 9.21 36.91
C GLY A 281 14.26 9.68 37.04
N PHE A 282 14.58 10.96 36.85
CA PHE A 282 15.94 11.49 37.00
C PHE A 282 16.19 12.03 38.43
N GLN A 283 16.10 11.16 39.44
CA GLN A 283 16.83 11.40 40.70
C GLN A 283 18.27 10.90 40.51
N LEU A 284 19.10 11.77 39.92
CA LEU A 284 20.55 11.61 40.00
C LEU A 284 20.97 11.79 41.46
N PHE A 285 21.64 10.77 41.98
CA PHE A 285 22.36 10.74 43.25
C PHE A 285 23.16 12.03 43.47
N ASP A 286 22.71 12.88 44.39
CA ASP A 286 23.56 13.93 44.96
C ASP A 286 24.38 13.31 46.11
N SER A 287 25.68 13.17 45.88
CA SER A 287 26.65 12.59 46.82
C SER A 287 27.02 13.52 47.99
N ARG A 288 26.25 14.59 48.25
CA ARG A 288 26.52 15.60 49.29
C ARG A 288 25.74 15.42 50.61
N TRP A 289 25.11 14.28 50.84
CA TRP A 289 24.31 14.03 52.07
C TRP A 289 24.98 13.15 53.14
N TRP A 290 26.24 12.74 52.98
CA TRP A 290 26.96 11.89 53.94
C TRP A 290 27.86 12.63 54.96
N ILE A 291 27.69 13.95 55.14
CA ILE A 291 28.42 14.71 56.18
C ILE A 291 27.44 15.57 56.96
N ARG A 292 26.66 14.93 57.84
CA ARG A 292 26.07 15.46 59.08
C ARG A 292 25.39 14.26 59.73
N HIS A 293 25.50 14.13 61.05
CA HIS A 293 25.14 12.98 61.90
C HIS A 293 26.26 11.96 62.20
N MET A 294 27.46 12.47 62.47
CA MET A 294 28.29 11.94 63.56
C MET A 294 28.60 13.08 64.54
N SER A 295 27.73 13.24 65.53
CA SER A 295 28.00 13.81 66.86
C SER A 295 26.83 13.47 67.78
#